data_AF-A0A0S8KJP7-F1
#
_entry.id   AF-A0A0S8KJP7-F1
#
_cell.length_a   1.000
_cell.length_b   1.000
_cell.length_c   1.000
_cell.angle_alpha   90.00
_cell.angle_beta   90.00
_cell.angle_gamma   90.00
#
_symmetry.space_group_name_H-M   'P 1'
#
loop_
_entity.id
_entity.type
_entity.pdbx_description
1 polymer ?
#
loop_
_entity_poly.entity_id
_entity_poly.type
_entity_poly.pdbx_seq_one_letter_code
_entity_poly.pdbx_strand_id
1 'polypeptide(L)' 'MSRHGYKIFSEAQVGNLRLRNRLVRSGTWDVSVVTSGKVSNQVLDLYRELALGGVGVIITGDFPVMPTGMYDGE' A
#
# COMPACT_ATOMS: atom_id res chain seq x y z
N MET A 1 23.53 14.66 -7.54
CA MET A 1 22.44 15.61 -7.87
C MET A 1 21.37 15.53 -6.79
N SER A 2 21.00 16.66 -6.18
CA SER A 2 19.91 16.73 -5.19
C SER A 2 18.57 16.72 -5.92
N ARG A 3 17.61 15.86 -5.50
CA ARG A 3 16.26 15.78 -6.09
C ARG A 3 15.18 16.52 -5.28
N HIS A 4 15.57 17.23 -4.23
CA HIS A 4 14.64 17.88 -3.29
C HIS A 4 13.67 18.87 -3.94
N GLY A 5 14.04 19.50 -5.06
CA GLY A 5 13.17 20.41 -5.80
C GLY A 5 12.13 19.73 -6.69
N TYR A 6 12.13 18.41 -6.80
CA TYR A 6 11.20 17.70 -7.68
C TYR A 6 9.80 17.70 -7.07
N LYS A 7 8.78 17.93 -7.92
CA LYS A 7 7.37 17.91 -7.52
C LYS A 7 6.95 16.61 -6.80
N ILE A 8 7.63 15.49 -7.05
CA ILE A 8 7.36 14.23 -6.36
C ILE A 8 7.55 14.30 -4.84
N PHE A 9 8.41 15.20 -4.36
CA PHE A 9 8.66 15.42 -2.92
C PHE A 9 7.85 16.58 -2.32
N SER A 10 6.96 17.22 -3.09
CA SER A 10 6.09 18.28 -2.56
C SER A 10 4.79 17.72 -1.99
N GLU A 11 4.14 18.49 -1.12
CA GLU A 11 2.85 18.13 -0.56
C GLU A 11 1.76 17.93 -1.63
N ALA A 12 0.78 17.11 -1.29
CA ALA A 12 -0.39 16.85 -2.12
C ALA A 12 -1.65 16.61 -1.26
N GLN A 13 -2.80 16.65 -1.91
CA GLN A 13 -4.10 16.39 -1.31
C GLN A 13 -4.82 15.31 -2.13
N VAL A 14 -5.34 14.28 -1.45
CA VAL A 14 -6.20 13.24 -2.06
C VAL A 14 -7.47 13.13 -1.22
N GLY A 15 -8.60 13.60 -1.76
CA GLY A 15 -9.82 13.78 -0.96
C GLY A 15 -9.53 14.67 0.26
N ASN A 16 -9.75 14.15 1.46
CA ASN A 16 -9.46 14.86 2.72
C ASN A 16 -8.07 14.53 3.31
N LEU A 17 -7.25 13.72 2.64
CA LEU A 17 -5.91 13.36 3.11
C LEU A 17 -4.84 14.34 2.61
N ARG A 18 -4.11 14.95 3.55
CA ARG A 18 -2.89 15.73 3.29
C ARG A 18 -1.67 14.82 3.27
N LEU A 19 -0.90 14.87 2.20
CA LEU A 19 0.27 14.02 1.98
C LEU A 19 1.55 14.85 2.02
N ARG A 20 2.57 14.36 2.72
CA ARG A 20 3.87 15.03 2.84
C ARG A 20 4.71 14.97 1.56
N ASN A 21 4.38 14.04 0.66
CA ASN A 21 4.99 13.86 -0.66
C ASN A 21 4.03 13.08 -1.58
N ARG A 22 4.45 12.85 -2.82
CA ARG A 22 3.68 12.15 -3.86
C ARG A 22 4.19 10.73 -4.14
N LEU A 23 4.93 10.14 -3.20
CA LEU A 23 5.35 8.75 -3.28
C LEU A 23 4.18 7.87 -2.85
N VAL A 24 3.76 6.96 -3.72
CA VAL A 24 2.64 6.06 -3.48
C VAL A 24 3.12 4.63 -3.64
N ARG A 25 2.88 3.81 -2.61
CA ARG A 25 2.89 2.35 -2.76
C ARG A 25 1.54 1.97 -3.37
N SER A 26 1.55 1.47 -4.61
CA SER A 26 0.35 1.00 -5.33
C SER A 26 -0.29 -0.19 -4.62
N GLY A 27 -1.53 -0.56 -4.96
CA GLY A 27 -2.10 -1.83 -4.54
C GLY A 27 -1.40 -2.97 -5.28
N THR A 28 -0.51 -3.67 -4.60
CA THR A 28 0.13 -4.90 -5.14
C THR A 28 -0.29 -6.05 -4.26
N TRP A 29 -0.51 -7.20 -4.90
CA TRP A 29 -0.96 -8.42 -4.28
C TRP A 29 -0.22 -8.75 -2.97
N ASP A 30 -0.98 -8.97 -1.90
CA ASP A 30 -0.48 -9.38 -0.60
C ASP A 30 -0.75 -10.88 -0.41
N VAL A 31 0.30 -11.68 -0.54
CA VAL A 31 0.26 -13.16 -0.57
C VAL A 31 -0.60 -13.77 0.55
N SER A 32 -0.55 -13.21 1.75
CA SER A 32 -1.23 -13.77 2.92
C SER A 32 -2.75 -13.63 2.88
N VAL A 33 -3.25 -12.56 2.23
CA VAL A 33 -4.68 -12.25 2.20
C VAL A 33 -5.43 -13.31 1.39
N VAL A 34 -4.82 -13.79 0.31
CA VAL A 34 -5.39 -14.83 -0.55
C VAL A 34 -5.36 -16.21 0.10
N THR A 35 -4.26 -16.59 0.76
CA THR A 35 -4.13 -17.96 1.30
C THR A 35 -4.85 -18.17 2.63
N SER A 36 -4.99 -17.13 3.44
CA SER A 36 -5.51 -17.25 4.80
C SER A 36 -6.72 -16.35 5.09
N GLY A 37 -7.12 -15.51 4.14
CA GLY A 37 -8.11 -14.45 4.36
C GLY A 37 -7.64 -13.37 5.34
N LYS A 38 -6.35 -13.36 5.70
CA LYS A 38 -5.78 -12.49 6.74
C LYS A 38 -4.49 -11.83 6.26
N VAL A 39 -4.25 -10.64 6.78
CA VAL A 39 -2.96 -9.96 6.64
C VAL A 39 -1.95 -10.66 7.55
N SER A 40 -0.79 -11.05 7.02
CA SER A 40 0.30 -11.61 7.83
C SER A 40 1.11 -10.51 8.50
N ASN A 41 1.85 -10.88 9.55
CA ASN A 41 2.80 -9.98 10.20
C ASN A 41 3.87 -9.47 9.20
N GLN A 42 4.27 -10.29 8.23
CA GLN A 42 5.24 -9.89 7.19
C GLN A 42 4.72 -8.74 6.32
N VAL A 43 3.43 -8.77 5.95
CA VAL A 43 2.81 -7.66 5.18
C VAL A 43 2.70 -6.41 6.05
N LEU A 44 2.36 -6.56 7.33
CA LEU A 44 2.33 -5.43 8.27
C LEU A 44 3.72 -4.80 8.48
N ASP A 45 4.77 -5.63 8.58
CA ASP A 45 6.14 -5.17 8.72
C ASP A 45 6.62 -4.44 7.46
N LEU A 46 6.29 -4.94 6.27
CA LEU A 46 6.53 -4.23 5.01
C LEU A 46 5.85 -2.84 4.99
N TYR A 47 4.58 -2.75 5.39
CA TYR A 47 3.88 -1.45 5.44
C TYR A 47 4.53 -0.51 6.45
N ARG A 48 4.95 -1.02 7.61
CA ARG A 48 5.68 -0.24 8.62
C ARG A 48 6.99 0.29 8.06
N GLU A 49 7.78 -0.54 7.38
CA GLU A 49 9.05 -0.13 6.77
C GLU A 49 8.84 0.95 5.69
N LEU A 50 7.83 0.80 4.83
CA LEU A 50 7.49 1.81 3.82
C LEU A 50 7.06 3.15 4.42
N ALA A 51 6.26 3.10 5.49
CA ALA A 51 5.82 4.30 6.21
C ALA A 51 7.00 5.00 6.90
N LEU A 52 7.89 4.25 7.56
CA LEU A 52 9.10 4.77 8.17
C LEU A 52 10.08 5.32 7.13
N GLY A 53 10.13 4.73 5.94
CA GLY A 53 10.90 5.21 4.78
C GLY A 53 10.35 6.48 4.13
N GLY A 54 9.17 6.95 4.56
CA GLY A 54 8.62 8.24 4.16
C GLY A 54 7.69 8.20 2.94
N VAL A 55 7.13 7.04 2.58
CA VAL A 55 6.05 6.97 1.56
C VAL A 55 4.86 7.84 2.01
N GLY A 56 4.29 8.60 1.08
CA GLY A 56 3.16 9.50 1.35
C GLY A 56 1.83 8.77 1.53
N VAL A 57 1.58 7.72 0.74
CA VAL A 57 0.37 6.88 0.80
C VAL A 57 0.70 5.43 0.48
N ILE A 58 0.06 4.50 1.20
CA ILE A 58 0.04 3.08 0.88
C ILE A 58 -1.39 2.69 0.50
N ILE A 59 -1.57 2.18 -0.72
CA ILE A 59 -2.78 1.48 -1.13
C ILE A 59 -2.54 0.00 -0.82
N THR A 60 -3.41 -0.60 -0.03
CA THR A 60 -3.26 -2.00 0.36
C THR A 60 -3.39 -2.93 -0.85
N GLY A 61 -2.89 -4.17 -0.74
CA GLY A 61 -3.16 -5.21 -1.73
C GLY A 61 -4.64 -5.55 -1.85
N ASP A 62 -4.96 -6.52 -2.71
CA ASP A 62 -6.33 -6.96 -2.92
C ASP A 62 -6.95 -7.56 -1.65
N PHE A 63 -8.18 -7.14 -1.32
CA PHE A 63 -8.97 -7.66 -0.19
C PHE A 63 -10.34 -8.10 -0.70
N PRO A 64 -10.67 -9.40 -0.61
CA PRO A 64 -12.00 -9.86 -0.97
C PRO A 64 -13.04 -9.28 0.00
N VAL A 65 -14.08 -8.64 -0.55
CA VAL A 65 -15.17 -8.00 0.21
C VAL A 65 -16.39 -8.91 0.39
N MET A 66 -16.38 -10.06 -0.26
CA MET A 66 -17.38 -11.11 -0.08
C MET A 66 -16.66 -12.44 0.15
N PRO A 67 -17.26 -13.38 0.91
CA PRO A 67 -16.85 -14.77 0.86
C PRO A 67 -17.09 -15.23 -0.59
N THR A 68 -16.04 -15.51 -1.33
CA THR A 68 -16.17 -15.99 -2.71
C THR A 68 -15.38 -17.27 -2.87
N GLY A 69 -16.00 -18.28 -3.48
CA GLY A 69 -15.35 -19.49 -4.03
C GLY A 69 -14.41 -19.19 -5.21
N MET A 70 -13.72 -18.04 -5.19
CA MET A 70 -12.77 -17.61 -6.24
C MET A 70 -11.50 -18.47 -6.29
N TYR A 71 -11.38 -19.46 -5.41
CA TYR A 71 -10.30 -20.45 -5.42
C TYR A 71 -10.83 -21.89 -5.51
N ASP A 72 -12.06 -22.08 -5.97
CA ASP A 72 -12.58 -23.39 -6.36
C ASP A 72 -12.05 -23.73 -7.77
N GLY A 73 -10.74 -24.01 -7.87
CA GLY A 73 -10.12 -24.72 -8.99
C GLY A 73 -9.62 -23.88 -10.18
N GLU A 74 -8.33 -23.54 -10.14
CA GLU A 74 -7.36 -24.02 -11.13
C GLU A 74 -6.28 -24.84 -10.42
#